data_AF-A0A939IYL5-F1
#
_entry.id   AF-A0A939IYL5-F1
#
_cell.length_a   1.000
_cell.length_b   1.000
_cell.length_c   1.000
_cell.angle_alpha   90.00
_cell.angle_beta   90.00
_cell.angle_gamma   90.00
#
_symmetry.space_group_name_H-M   'P 1'
#
loop_
_entity.id
_entity.type
_entity.pdbx_description
1 polymer ?
#
loop_
_entity_poly.entity_id
_entity_poly.type
_entity_poly.pdbx_seq_one_letter_code
_entity_poly.pdbx_strand_id
1 'polypeptide(L)'
;MTKKISRPRVLIVGLIVAVAVVAVVLFATQPWRMFTSSTIDEALPGTAVTTGAAPATAAAQTAQADAPAKTQQSPAQPVPAESAPVHLKQGSFSGIDHDTSGSAYLTELPDGRRIIRLENLATDDGPD
;
A
#
# COMPACT_ATOMS: atom_id res chain seq x y z
N MET A 1 -23.24 51.13 -27.12
CA MET A 1 -22.22 50.11 -27.46
C MET A 1 -22.68 48.75 -26.94
N THR A 2 -23.38 47.96 -27.76
CA THR A 2 -23.80 46.60 -27.37
C THR A 2 -22.67 45.63 -27.68
N LYS A 3 -22.04 45.09 -26.63
CA LYS A 3 -20.93 44.16 -26.74
C LYS A 3 -21.45 42.84 -27.30
N LYS A 4 -21.26 42.60 -28.60
CA LYS A 4 -21.66 41.37 -29.28
C LYS A 4 -20.80 40.23 -28.74
N ILE A 5 -21.26 39.53 -27.70
CA ILE A 5 -20.58 38.35 -27.17
C ILE A 5 -20.54 37.34 -28.32
N SER A 6 -19.33 36.97 -28.76
CA SER A 6 -19.20 36.07 -29.89
C SER A 6 -19.72 34.70 -29.49
N ARG A 7 -20.71 34.20 -30.22
CA ARG A 7 -21.27 32.84 -30.09
C ARG A 7 -20.19 31.76 -29.83
N PRO A 8 -19.01 31.78 -30.49
CA PRO A 8 -17.93 30.82 -30.16
C PRO A 8 -17.40 30.94 -28.73
N ARG A 9 -17.32 32.14 -28.14
CA ARG A 9 -16.87 32.31 -26.74
C ARG A 9 -17.88 31.75 -25.74
N VAL A 10 -19.18 31.91 -26.01
CA VAL A 10 -20.24 31.33 -25.17
C VAL A 10 -20.17 29.80 -25.22
N LEU A 11 -19.94 29.22 -26.40
CA LEU A 11 -19.77 27.78 -26.55
C LEU A 11 -18.53 27.25 -25.81
N ILE A 12 -17.39 27.95 -25.90
CA ILE A 12 -16.17 27.56 -25.19
C ILE A 12 -16.38 27.61 -23.68
N VAL A 13 -16.97 28.69 -23.15
CA VAL A 13 -17.26 28.80 -21.71
C VAL A 13 -18.25 27.71 -21.29
N GLY A 14 -19.29 27.46 -22.07
CA GLY A 14 -20.24 26.37 -21.81
C GLY A 14 -19.57 24.99 -21.76
N LEU A 15 -18.66 24.71 -22.70
CA LEU A 15 -17.89 23.47 -22.72
C LEU A 15 -17.01 23.32 -21.47
N ILE A 16 -16.30 24.38 -21.07
CA ILE A 16 -15.45 24.36 -19.87
C ILE A 16 -16.30 24.06 -18.63
N VAL A 17 -17.45 24.71 -18.50
CA VAL A 17 -18.38 24.45 -17.38
C VAL A 17 -18.89 23.01 -17.41
N ALA A 18 -19.28 22.51 -18.57
CA ALA A 18 -19.74 21.13 -18.71
C ALA A 18 -18.65 20.11 -18.30
N VAL A 19 -17.41 20.31 -18.75
CA VAL A 19 -16.27 19.47 -18.38
C VAL A 19 -16.00 19.54 -16.87
N ALA A 20 -16.07 20.74 -16.27
CA ALA A 20 -15.90 20.90 -14.83
C ALA A 20 -16.99 20.14 -14.04
N VAL A 21 -18.25 20.23 -14.47
CA VAL A 21 -19.36 19.47 -13.85
C VAL A 21 -19.13 17.97 -13.96
N VAL A 22 -18.73 17.47 -15.14
CA VAL A 22 -18.41 16.03 -15.32
C VAL A 22 -17.26 15.59 -14.42
N ALA A 23 -16.20 16.40 -14.32
CA ALA A 23 -15.07 16.10 -13.45
C ALA A 23 -15.49 16.02 -11.97
N VAL A 24 -16.36 16.94 -11.52
CA VAL A 24 -16.92 16.91 -10.16
C VAL A 24 -17.76 15.65 -9.93
N VAL A 25 -18.62 15.27 -10.88
CA VAL A 25 -19.44 14.06 -10.77
C VAL A 25 -18.57 12.79 -10.72
N LEU A 26 -17.58 12.67 -11.59
CA LEU A 26 -16.65 11.53 -11.59
C LEU A 26 -15.81 11.49 -10.31
N PHE A 27 -15.37 12.63 -9.80
CA PHE A 27 -14.63 12.72 -8.55
C PHE A 27 -15.49 12.35 -7.32
N ALA A 28 -16.76 12.72 -7.31
CA ALA A 28 -17.68 12.41 -6.21
C ALA A 28 -18.10 10.94 -6.21
N THR A 29 -18.34 10.36 -7.39
CA THR A 29 -18.83 8.98 -7.53
C THR A 29 -17.73 7.93 -7.60
N GLN A 30 -16.52 8.33 -8.00
CA GLN A 30 -15.34 7.47 -8.15
C GLN A 30 -15.67 6.06 -8.67
N PRO A 31 -16.35 5.92 -9.84
CA PRO A 31 -16.86 4.62 -10.29
C PRO A 31 -15.76 3.57 -10.49
N TRP A 32 -14.50 4.00 -10.58
CA TRP A 32 -13.35 3.11 -10.65
C TRP A 32 -13.01 2.39 -9.35
N ARG A 33 -13.45 2.90 -8.20
CA ARG A 33 -13.24 2.24 -6.90
C ARG A 33 -13.85 0.83 -6.88
N MET A 34 -14.93 0.62 -7.61
CA MET A 34 -15.60 -0.69 -7.78
C MET A 34 -14.70 -1.81 -8.34
N PHE A 35 -13.58 -1.46 -8.97
CA PHE A 35 -12.64 -2.43 -9.54
C PHE A 35 -11.19 -2.23 -9.07
N THR A 36 -10.98 -1.44 -8.02
CA THR A 36 -9.65 -1.24 -7.41
C THR A 36 -9.67 -1.56 -5.94
N SER A 37 -8.65 -2.23 -5.44
CA SER A 37 -8.48 -2.52 -4.02
C SER A 37 -7.21 -1.86 -3.48
N SER A 38 -7.20 -1.52 -2.19
CA SER A 38 -6.01 -1.03 -1.49
C SER A 38 -5.62 -2.05 -0.42
N THR A 39 -4.35 -2.46 -0.43
CA THR A 39 -3.80 -3.38 0.56
C THR A 39 -2.66 -2.67 1.28
N ILE A 40 -2.60 -2.81 2.60
CA ILE A 40 -1.48 -2.33 3.39
C ILE A 40 -0.83 -3.53 4.08
N ASP A 41 0.47 -3.68 3.84
CA ASP A 41 1.30 -4.74 4.39
C ASP A 41 2.34 -4.11 5.31
N GLU A 42 2.02 -3.95 6.59
CA GLU A 42 2.97 -3.44 7.56
C GLU A 42 3.97 -4.52 7.98
N ALA A 43 5.25 -4.17 8.05
CA ALA A 43 6.25 -5.01 8.70
C ALA A 43 6.10 -4.97 10.23
N LEU A 44 6.65 -5.95 10.93
CA LEU A 44 6.66 -5.94 12.40
C LEU A 44 7.57 -4.82 12.92
N PRO A 45 7.19 -4.15 14.02
CA PRO A 45 8.03 -3.11 14.61
C PRO A 45 9.43 -3.66 14.96
N GLY A 46 10.47 -3.13 14.31
CA GLY A 46 11.86 -3.54 14.53
C GLY A 46 12.50 -4.30 13.36
N THR A 47 11.74 -4.74 12.36
CA THR A 47 12.34 -5.14 11.08
C THR A 47 12.61 -3.88 10.25
N ALA A 48 13.88 -3.62 9.94
CA ALA A 48 14.24 -2.53 9.05
C ALA A 48 13.58 -2.78 7.68
N VAL A 49 12.69 -1.86 7.28
CA VAL A 49 12.00 -1.92 5.99
C VAL A 49 13.02 -1.65 4.89
N THR A 50 13.48 -2.69 4.20
CA THR A 50 14.14 -2.52 2.91
C THR A 50 13.07 -2.10 1.92
N THR A 51 12.89 -0.78 1.77
CA THR A 51 12.01 -0.22 0.73
C THR A 51 12.48 -0.74 -0.63
N GLY A 52 11.54 -1.29 -1.39
CA GLY A 52 11.77 -2.18 -2.52
C GLY A 52 12.79 -1.69 -3.55
N ALA A 53 13.71 -2.59 -3.92
CA ALA A 53 14.39 -2.52 -5.19
C ALA A 53 13.39 -2.87 -6.30
N ALA A 54 13.21 -1.95 -7.26
CA ALA A 54 12.49 -2.18 -8.51
C ALA A 54 13.03 -3.44 -9.23
N PRO A 55 12.22 -4.12 -10.06
CA PRO A 55 12.65 -5.35 -10.72
C PRO A 55 13.78 -5.02 -11.70
N ALA A 56 15.00 -5.44 -11.36
CA ALA A 56 16.11 -5.47 -12.29
C ALA A 56 15.78 -6.51 -13.36
N THR A 57 15.30 -6.04 -14.50
CA THR A 57 15.23 -6.83 -15.73
C THR A 57 16.60 -7.40 -16.03
N ALA A 58 16.62 -8.70 -16.31
CA ALA A 58 17.79 -9.50 -16.61
C ALA A 58 18.72 -8.84 -17.65
N ALA A 59 19.98 -8.65 -17.26
CA ALA A 59 21.11 -8.67 -18.17
C ALA A 59 22.18 -9.59 -17.56
N ALA A 60 22.06 -10.89 -17.85
CA ALA A 60 23.17 -11.80 -17.72
C ALA A 60 24.14 -11.60 -18.91
N GLN A 61 25.43 -11.87 -18.66
CA GLN A 61 26.63 -11.72 -19.51
C GLN A 61 27.41 -10.42 -19.17
N THR A 62 28.64 -10.42 -18.69
CA THR A 62 29.73 -11.41 -18.79
C THR A 62 30.76 -11.11 -17.70
N ALA A 63 31.18 -12.07 -16.89
CA ALA A 63 32.43 -11.96 -16.11
C ALA A 63 32.90 -13.34 -15.64
N GLN A 64 33.73 -13.97 -16.46
CA GLN A 64 34.60 -15.06 -16.03
C GLN A 64 36.04 -14.54 -16.15
N ALA A 65 36.62 -14.15 -15.02
CA ALA A 65 38.07 -14.17 -14.79
C ALA A 65 38.36 -13.98 -13.29
N ASP A 66 38.92 -15.05 -12.71
CA ASP A 66 40.00 -15.07 -11.70
C ASP A 66 39.76 -14.63 -10.23
N ALA A 67 40.12 -15.55 -9.34
CA ALA A 67 40.25 -15.42 -7.88
C ALA A 67 41.65 -14.80 -7.52
N PRO A 68 42.00 -14.40 -6.26
CA PRO A 68 41.48 -14.89 -4.98
C PRO A 68 41.30 -13.87 -3.82
N ALA A 69 40.58 -14.36 -2.78
CA ALA A 69 40.70 -14.06 -1.35
C ALA A 69 40.78 -12.60 -0.84
N LYS A 70 39.68 -12.14 -0.22
CA LYS A 70 39.73 -11.56 1.13
C LYS A 70 38.53 -12.06 1.95
N THR A 71 38.81 -12.94 2.89
CA THR A 71 37.96 -13.26 4.03
C THR A 71 37.77 -11.98 4.84
N GLN A 72 36.69 -11.24 4.61
CA GLN A 72 36.22 -10.23 5.55
C GLN A 72 35.11 -10.87 6.38
N GLN A 73 35.60 -11.67 7.33
CA GLN A 73 34.83 -12.15 8.46
C GLN A 73 34.59 -10.93 9.36
N SER A 74 33.56 -10.17 9.03
CA SER A 74 32.96 -9.24 10.00
C SER A 74 32.50 -10.10 11.18
N PRO A 75 32.79 -9.73 12.44
CA PRO A 75 32.35 -10.53 13.58
C PRO A 75 30.85 -10.73 13.47
N ALA A 76 30.43 -11.98 13.25
CA ALA A 76 29.07 -12.37 13.50
C ALA A 76 28.84 -12.10 14.99
N GLN A 77 28.26 -10.93 15.29
CA GLN A 77 27.57 -10.74 16.56
C GLN A 77 26.69 -11.97 16.73
N PRO A 78 26.71 -12.61 17.91
CA PRO A 78 25.86 -13.76 18.15
C PRO A 78 24.44 -13.27 17.92
N VAL A 79 23.85 -13.64 16.79
CA VAL A 79 22.43 -13.40 16.51
C VAL A 79 21.74 -14.16 17.63
N PRO A 80 21.12 -13.50 18.62
CA PRO A 80 20.26 -14.22 19.54
C PRO A 80 19.25 -14.90 18.63
N ALA A 81 19.11 -16.23 18.75
CA ALA A 81 18.17 -17.01 17.96
C ALA A 81 16.87 -16.20 17.84
N GLU A 82 16.59 -15.69 16.63
CA GLU A 82 15.47 -14.78 16.37
C GLU A 82 14.21 -15.53 16.78
N SER A 83 13.75 -15.27 18.00
CA SER A 83 12.51 -15.83 18.48
C SER A 83 11.46 -15.24 17.56
N ALA A 84 10.71 -16.07 16.82
CA ALA A 84 9.66 -15.53 15.97
C ALA A 84 8.58 -14.88 16.86
N PRO A 85 7.91 -13.82 16.39
CA PRO A 85 6.75 -13.28 17.08
C PRO A 85 5.72 -14.38 17.36
N VAL A 86 5.12 -14.37 18.55
CA VAL A 86 4.18 -15.41 18.98
C VAL A 86 2.79 -14.82 19.17
N HIS A 87 1.78 -15.44 18.57
CA HIS A 87 0.38 -15.09 18.80
C HIS A 87 -0.08 -15.63 20.16
N LEU A 88 -0.47 -14.72 21.06
CA LEU A 88 -0.95 -15.06 22.40
C LEU A 88 -2.47 -15.20 22.47
N LYS A 89 -3.19 -14.37 21.71
CA LYS A 89 -4.66 -14.36 21.63
C LYS A 89 -5.11 -13.96 20.23
N GLN A 90 -6.34 -14.33 19.88
CA GLN A 90 -6.98 -13.99 18.61
C GLN A 90 -8.44 -13.60 18.82
N GLY A 91 -8.92 -12.68 17.99
CA GLY A 91 -10.34 -12.44 17.72
C GLY A 91 -10.58 -12.24 16.22
N SER A 92 -11.84 -12.25 15.80
CA SER A 92 -12.25 -12.02 14.41
C SER A 92 -13.04 -10.72 14.30
N PHE A 93 -12.89 -10.02 13.18
CA PHE A 93 -13.74 -8.89 12.86
C PHE A 93 -15.10 -9.37 12.36
N SER A 94 -16.13 -8.57 12.64
CA SER A 94 -17.48 -8.72 12.11
C SER A 94 -18.00 -7.36 11.69
N GLY A 95 -18.51 -7.26 10.47
CA GLY A 95 -19.16 -6.07 9.94
C GLY A 95 -20.43 -5.69 10.71
N ILE A 96 -20.78 -4.40 10.66
CA ILE A 96 -22.09 -3.89 11.10
C ILE A 96 -22.88 -3.47 9.87
N ASP A 97 -22.46 -2.37 9.24
CA ASP A 97 -23.10 -1.82 8.04
C ASP A 97 -22.36 -2.22 6.74
N HIS A 98 -21.06 -2.50 6.86
CA HIS A 98 -20.17 -2.89 5.78
C HIS A 98 -19.74 -4.36 5.95
N ASP A 99 -19.53 -5.06 4.84
CA ASP A 99 -18.94 -6.40 4.86
C ASP A 99 -17.49 -6.30 5.35
N THR A 100 -17.23 -6.83 6.54
CA THR A 100 -15.92 -6.77 7.17
C THR A 100 -15.51 -8.14 7.67
N SER A 101 -14.29 -8.54 7.30
CA SER A 101 -13.68 -9.80 7.72
C SER A 101 -12.21 -9.60 8.09
N GLY A 102 -11.62 -10.59 8.76
CA GLY A 102 -10.22 -10.60 9.17
C GLY A 102 -10.02 -11.03 10.61
N SER A 103 -8.77 -11.01 11.08
CA SER A 103 -8.41 -11.37 12.46
C SER A 103 -7.56 -10.31 13.13
N ALA A 104 -7.71 -10.18 14.44
CA ALA A 104 -6.82 -9.41 15.30
C ALA A 104 -6.09 -10.36 16.26
N TYR A 105 -4.76 -10.30 16.25
CA TYR A 105 -3.90 -11.09 17.12
C TYR A 105 -3.20 -10.21 18.15
N LEU A 106 -3.14 -10.66 19.40
CA LEU A 106 -2.20 -10.12 20.38
C LEU A 106 -0.87 -10.85 20.17
N THR A 107 0.13 -10.17 19.63
CA THR A 107 1.43 -10.74 19.26
C THR A 107 2.50 -10.26 20.23
N GLU A 108 3.23 -11.20 20.85
CA GLU A 108 4.43 -10.91 21.62
C GLU A 108 5.65 -10.93 20.71
N LEU A 109 6.44 -9.85 20.77
CA LEU A 109 7.66 -9.67 20.02
C LEU A 109 8.85 -10.32 20.74
N PRO A 110 9.99 -10.47 20.05
CA PRO A 110 11.18 -11.11 20.62
C PRO A 110 11.78 -10.27 21.77
N ASP A 111 11.48 -8.97 21.80
CA ASP A 111 11.86 -8.03 22.85
C ASP A 111 10.91 -8.05 24.07
N GLY A 112 9.92 -8.94 24.08
CA GLY A 112 8.91 -9.07 25.13
C GLY A 112 7.80 -8.01 25.08
N ARG A 113 7.84 -7.05 24.14
CA ARG A 113 6.71 -6.13 23.93
C ARG A 113 5.55 -6.86 23.27
N ARG A 114 4.35 -6.31 23.45
CA ARG A 114 3.13 -6.83 22.83
C ARG A 114 2.52 -5.79 21.91
N ILE A 115 2.05 -6.25 20.76
CA ILE A 115 1.32 -5.43 19.78
C ILE A 115 0.02 -6.12 19.41
N ILE A 116 -0.88 -5.35 18.80
CA ILE A 116 -2.02 -5.92 18.08
C ILE A 116 -1.66 -5.98 16.60
N ARG A 117 -1.78 -7.16 16.01
CA ARG A 117 -1.58 -7.42 14.58
C ARG A 117 -2.94 -7.67 13.95
N LEU A 118 -3.29 -6.85 12.96
CA LEU A 118 -4.46 -7.09 12.14
C LEU A 118 -3.99 -7.84 10.91
N GLU A 119 -4.62 -8.98 10.61
CA GLU A 119 -4.26 -9.79 9.45
C GLU A 119 -5.49 -10.09 8.62
N ASN A 120 -5.30 -10.04 7.30
CA ASN A 120 -6.33 -10.29 6.32
C ASN A 120 -7.61 -9.47 6.59
N LEU A 121 -7.44 -8.25 7.11
CA LEU A 121 -8.52 -7.29 7.31
C LEU A 121 -8.99 -6.85 5.93
N ALA A 122 -10.25 -7.12 5.64
CA ALA A 122 -10.91 -6.68 4.42
C ALA A 122 -12.22 -6.01 4.81
N THR A 123 -12.43 -4.80 4.33
CA THR A 123 -13.69 -4.07 4.39
C THR A 123 -14.02 -3.59 3.00
N ASP A 124 -15.30 -3.62 2.62
CA ASP A 124 -15.73 -2.88 1.44
C ASP A 124 -15.66 -1.37 1.69
N ASP A 125 -15.39 -0.62 0.63
CA ASP A 125 -15.24 0.84 0.70
C ASP A 125 -16.62 1.55 0.84
N GLY A 126 -17.73 0.82 0.65
CA GLY A 126 -19.12 1.34 0.68
C GLY A 126 -19.44 2.42 -0.37
N PRO A 127 -20.58 2.34 -1.07
CA PRO A 127 -21.10 3.50 -1.82
C PRO A 127 -22.42 4.07 -1.27
N ASP A 128 -22.92 3.55 -0.14
CA ASP A 128 -24.22 3.94 0.44
C ASP A 128 -24.27 5.41 0.92
#